data_AF-X1U2D8-F1
#
_entry.id   AF-X1U2D8-F1
#
_cell.length_a   1.000
_cell.length_b   1.000
_cell.length_c   1.000
_cell.angle_alpha   90.00
_cell.angle_beta   90.00
_cell.angle_gamma   90.00
#
_symmetry.space_group_name_H-M   'P 1'
#
loop_
_entity.id
_entity.type
_entity.pdbx_description
1 polymer ?
#
loop_
_entity_poly.entity_id
_entity_poly.type
_entity_poly.pdbx_seq_one_letter_code
_entity_poly.pdbx_strand_id
1 'polypeptide(L)'
;VNMEKLFWEIIDRTNTGPIMKEEDFENESFPTKMAEIVARHKIECDPDEPIMSDPDMADEIFQAGLELLVEVGLYCKDTKRIVKFTEEEIKEVIKTRKSEVTLGKDKDAVTLKPRAPGDKQHPYAFFPAGGYLTSNLDLYKLHVLTAAQEPTCDGLILLPVTEVGDIKPISGTPSETLLLLTEAQIANETAAQVGKPGMFFGIPMSASTPIAYMTVYASGLYNKYNSCMPVQLLPELKINYDKLNTTYFAKQQGIIPWMSSCPVMYAYLTGPE
;
A
#
# COMPACT_ATOMS: atom_id res chain seq x y z
N VAL A 1 4.10 15.12 -17.78
CA VAL A 1 4.42 13.73 -18.24
C VAL A 1 3.14 12.99 -18.65
N ASN A 2 3.14 12.21 -19.75
CA ASN A 2 2.03 11.29 -20.04
C ASN A 2 2.18 10.03 -19.17
N MET A 3 1.33 9.89 -18.15
CA MET A 3 1.40 8.79 -17.17
C MET A 3 1.25 7.39 -17.76
N GLU A 4 0.57 7.26 -18.91
CA GLU A 4 0.49 5.98 -19.62
C GLU A 4 1.80 5.62 -20.30
N LYS A 5 2.46 6.61 -20.92
CA LYS A 5 3.78 6.44 -21.50
C LYS A 5 4.81 6.07 -20.42
N LEU A 6 4.80 6.76 -19.28
CA LEU A 6 5.72 6.50 -18.16
C LEU A 6 5.59 5.07 -17.63
N PHE A 7 4.37 4.53 -17.52
CA PHE A 7 4.18 3.15 -17.06
C PHE A 7 4.89 2.14 -17.97
N TRP A 8 4.72 2.26 -19.28
CA TRP A 8 5.38 1.38 -20.25
C TRP A 8 6.90 1.58 -20.29
N GLU A 9 7.37 2.83 -20.13
CA GLU A 9 8.81 3.10 -19.97
C GLU A 9 9.38 2.45 -18.71
N ILE A 10 8.64 2.40 -17.60
CA ILE A 10 9.06 1.66 -16.39
C ILE A 10 9.19 0.16 -16.69
N ILE A 11 8.22 -0.44 -17.40
CA ILE A 11 8.31 -1.85 -17.82
C ILE A 11 9.50 -2.10 -18.75
N ASP A 12 9.83 -1.17 -19.64
CA ASP A 12 11.04 -1.30 -20.46
C ASP A 12 12.29 -1.25 -19.58
N ARG A 13 12.36 -0.27 -18.66
CA ARG A 13 13.48 -0.11 -17.71
C ARG A 13 13.66 -1.31 -16.79
N THR A 14 12.61 -2.06 -16.44
CA THR A 14 12.78 -3.32 -15.69
C THR A 14 13.55 -4.36 -16.50
N ASN A 15 13.57 -4.29 -17.83
CA ASN A 15 14.27 -5.23 -18.70
C ASN A 15 15.63 -4.70 -19.20
N THR A 16 15.79 -3.38 -19.30
CA THR A 16 16.98 -2.73 -19.87
C THR A 16 17.91 -2.10 -18.81
N GLY A 17 17.40 -1.83 -17.61
CA GLY A 17 18.14 -1.18 -16.52
C GLY A 17 19.34 -1.99 -16.00
N PRO A 18 20.25 -1.40 -15.21
CA PRO A 18 21.46 -2.08 -14.75
C PRO A 18 21.17 -3.36 -13.96
N ILE A 19 21.89 -4.45 -14.24
CA ILE A 19 21.76 -5.71 -13.49
C ILE A 19 22.45 -5.57 -12.13
N MET A 20 21.80 -6.05 -11.07
CA MET A 20 22.37 -6.10 -9.72
C MET A 20 21.81 -7.32 -8.99
N LYS A 21 22.63 -8.03 -8.22
CA LYS A 21 22.11 -9.10 -7.34
C LYS A 21 21.30 -8.47 -6.22
N GLU A 22 20.28 -9.18 -5.76
CA GLU A 22 19.42 -8.69 -4.67
C GLU A 22 20.23 -8.47 -3.39
N GLU A 23 21.15 -9.38 -3.07
CA GLU A 23 22.04 -9.27 -1.92
C GLU A 23 22.96 -8.03 -2.01
N ASP A 24 23.58 -7.77 -3.16
CA ASP A 24 24.42 -6.58 -3.37
C ASP A 24 23.59 -5.29 -3.23
N PHE A 25 22.33 -5.30 -3.66
CA PHE A 25 21.42 -4.17 -3.50
C PHE A 25 21.09 -3.94 -2.02
N GLU A 26 20.65 -4.99 -1.32
CA GLU A 26 20.17 -4.93 0.06
C GLU A 26 21.27 -4.64 1.08
N ASN A 27 22.45 -5.24 0.92
CA ASN A 27 23.50 -5.23 1.94
C ASN A 27 24.58 -4.18 1.69
N GLU A 28 24.72 -3.70 0.45
CA GLU A 28 25.79 -2.77 0.08
C GLU A 28 25.24 -1.49 -0.54
N SER A 29 24.62 -1.58 -1.72
CA SER A 29 24.28 -0.39 -2.51
C SER A 29 23.26 0.51 -1.82
N PHE A 30 22.16 -0.04 -1.31
CA PHE A 30 21.10 0.75 -0.68
C PHE A 30 21.54 1.32 0.68
N PRO A 31 22.09 0.54 1.63
CA PRO A 31 22.52 1.08 2.93
C PRO A 31 23.62 2.13 2.80
N THR A 32 24.59 1.93 1.90
CA THR A 32 25.67 2.90 1.68
C THR A 32 25.11 4.24 1.18
N LYS A 33 24.21 4.20 0.20
CA LYS A 33 23.59 5.40 -0.37
C LYS A 33 22.71 6.13 0.63
N MET A 34 21.96 5.38 1.44
CA MET A 34 21.18 5.95 2.54
C MET A 34 22.09 6.72 3.52
N ALA A 35 23.17 6.09 4.00
CA ALA A 35 24.10 6.72 4.93
C ALA A 35 24.77 7.98 4.35
N GLU A 36 25.16 7.96 3.06
CA GLU A 36 25.70 9.13 2.36
C GLU A 36 24.69 10.28 2.30
N ILE A 37 23.42 9.99 2.01
CA ILE A 37 22.34 11.00 1.91
C ILE A 37 22.03 11.59 3.29
N VAL A 38 21.83 10.76 4.30
CA VAL A 38 21.60 11.20 5.69
C VAL A 38 22.72 12.14 6.15
N ALA A 39 23.99 11.77 5.90
CA ALA A 39 25.13 12.62 6.27
C ALA A 39 25.19 13.94 5.48
N ARG A 40 24.83 13.94 4.18
CA ARG A 40 24.80 15.16 3.36
C ARG A 40 23.74 16.14 3.81
N HIS A 41 22.55 15.65 4.13
CA HIS A 41 21.43 16.46 4.60
C HIS A 41 21.45 16.74 6.10
N LYS A 42 22.39 16.12 6.84
CA LYS A 42 22.54 16.26 8.31
C LYS A 42 21.24 15.94 9.04
N ILE A 43 20.58 14.86 8.62
CA ILE A 43 19.37 14.37 9.25
C ILE A 43 19.79 13.69 10.56
N GLU A 44 19.18 14.12 11.66
CA GLU A 44 19.41 13.59 13.01
C GLU A 44 18.06 13.37 13.69
N CYS A 45 17.86 12.19 14.27
CA CYS A 45 16.65 11.89 15.05
C CYS A 45 16.89 12.20 16.52
N ASP A 46 16.08 13.10 17.09
CA ASP A 46 16.02 13.30 18.53
C ASP A 46 14.98 12.33 19.15
N PRO A 47 15.40 11.32 19.93
CA PRO A 47 14.46 10.39 20.57
C PRO A 47 13.54 11.06 21.60
N ASP A 48 13.93 12.23 22.14
CA ASP A 48 13.12 13.00 23.09
C ASP A 48 12.11 13.93 22.38
N GLU A 49 12.29 14.19 21.07
CA GLU A 49 11.36 14.94 20.20
C GLU A 49 10.86 14.07 19.03
N PRO A 50 9.94 13.11 19.27
CA PRO A 50 9.50 12.16 18.23
C PRO A 50 8.63 12.78 17.13
N ILE A 51 8.20 14.04 17.30
CA ILE A 51 7.43 14.78 16.29
C ILE A 51 8.35 15.85 15.74
N MET A 52 8.81 15.68 14.49
CA MET A 52 9.59 16.72 13.84
C MET A 52 8.73 17.98 13.62
N SER A 53 9.04 19.03 14.38
CA SER A 53 8.32 20.30 14.35
C SER A 53 9.02 21.38 13.52
N ASP A 54 10.29 21.15 13.15
CA ASP A 54 11.10 22.04 12.32
C ASP A 54 10.71 21.94 10.83
N PRO A 55 10.15 23.01 10.23
CA PRO A 55 9.79 23.00 8.81
C PRO A 55 10.99 22.92 7.87
N ASP A 56 12.15 23.47 8.25
CA ASP A 56 13.33 23.45 7.38
C ASP A 56 13.88 22.01 7.29
N MET A 57 13.92 21.29 8.42
CA MET A 57 14.26 19.87 8.42
C MET A 57 13.25 19.02 7.64
N ALA A 58 11.96 19.35 7.67
CA ALA A 58 10.95 18.65 6.87
C ALA A 58 11.18 18.82 5.35
N ASP A 59 11.58 20.01 4.90
CA ASP A 59 11.96 20.26 3.52
C ASP A 59 13.25 19.52 3.14
N GLU A 60 14.24 19.46 4.04
CA GLU A 60 15.47 18.69 3.85
C GLU A 60 15.21 17.19 3.74
N ILE A 61 14.36 16.61 4.60
CA ILE A 61 13.96 15.19 4.50
C ILE A 61 13.27 14.92 3.16
N PHE A 62 12.44 15.85 2.67
CA PHE A 62 11.83 15.72 1.35
C PHE A 62 12.87 15.72 0.22
N GLN A 63 13.88 16.60 0.27
CA GLN A 63 14.98 16.60 -0.70
C GLN A 63 15.82 15.32 -0.61
N ALA A 64 16.14 14.86 0.59
CA ALA A 64 16.89 13.63 0.81
C ALA A 64 16.17 12.40 0.23
N GLY A 65 14.86 12.29 0.44
CA GLY A 65 14.05 11.20 -0.14
C GLY A 65 13.95 11.27 -1.66
N LEU A 66 13.88 12.48 -2.23
CA LEU A 66 13.93 12.69 -3.68
C LEU A 66 15.29 12.26 -4.26
N GLU A 67 16.38 12.71 -3.65
CA GLU A 67 17.75 12.36 -4.05
C GLU A 67 17.99 10.85 -3.93
N LEU A 68 17.50 10.22 -2.85
CA LEU A 68 17.58 8.78 -2.66
C LEU A 68 16.93 8.02 -3.82
N LEU A 69 15.73 8.41 -4.23
CA LEU A 69 15.04 7.76 -5.33
C LEU A 69 15.76 7.96 -6.68
N VAL A 70 16.37 9.13 -6.91
CA VAL A 70 17.18 9.41 -8.11
C VAL A 70 18.45 8.56 -8.11
N GLU A 71 19.20 8.56 -7.01
CA GLU A 71 20.48 7.87 -6.91
C GLU A 71 20.33 6.35 -6.86
N VAL A 72 19.34 5.83 -6.13
CA VAL A 72 19.13 4.39 -5.94
C VAL A 72 18.21 3.81 -7.00
N GLY A 73 17.07 4.45 -7.28
CA GLY A 73 16.01 3.90 -8.11
C GLY A 73 15.20 2.81 -7.40
N LEU A 74 14.47 2.01 -8.16
CA LEU A 74 13.70 0.87 -7.65
C LEU A 74 14.28 -0.46 -8.16
N TYR A 75 14.50 -1.42 -7.27
CA TYR A 75 14.98 -2.76 -7.65
C TYR A 75 13.83 -3.66 -8.07
N CYS A 76 13.87 -4.17 -9.31
CA CYS A 76 12.90 -5.12 -9.84
C CYS A 76 13.35 -6.56 -9.57
N LYS A 77 12.64 -7.27 -8.68
CA LYS A 77 13.00 -8.63 -8.25
C LYS A 77 12.99 -9.66 -9.38
N ASP A 78 12.03 -9.58 -10.29
CA ASP A 78 11.86 -10.58 -11.35
C ASP A 78 13.01 -10.56 -12.36
N THR A 79 13.56 -9.38 -12.64
CA THR A 79 14.61 -9.17 -13.65
C THR A 79 15.99 -8.91 -13.05
N LYS A 80 16.07 -8.73 -11.72
CA LYS A 80 17.29 -8.39 -10.98
C LYS A 80 17.97 -7.13 -11.52
N ARG A 81 17.16 -6.10 -11.78
CA ARG A 81 17.60 -4.85 -12.41
C ARG A 81 17.09 -3.62 -11.67
N ILE A 82 17.83 -2.53 -11.80
CA ILE A 82 17.48 -1.23 -11.23
C ILE A 82 16.69 -0.39 -12.25
N VAL A 83 15.51 0.05 -11.87
CA VAL A 83 14.72 1.06 -12.58
C VAL A 83 15.17 2.44 -12.09
N LYS A 84 15.82 3.21 -12.97
CA LYS A 84 16.27 4.57 -12.68
C LYS A 84 15.23 5.61 -13.11
N PHE A 85 15.22 6.72 -12.38
CA PHE A 85 14.35 7.86 -12.62
C PHE A 85 15.18 9.14 -12.65
N THR A 86 14.74 10.13 -13.41
CA THR A 86 15.29 11.49 -13.28
C THR A 86 14.51 12.28 -12.23
N GLU A 87 15.15 13.32 -11.71
CA GLU A 87 14.52 14.23 -10.75
C GLU A 87 13.27 14.90 -11.36
N GLU A 88 13.33 15.29 -12.63
CA GLU A 88 12.20 15.90 -13.35
C GLU A 88 11.03 14.92 -13.47
N GLU A 89 11.28 13.65 -13.76
CA GLU A 89 10.23 12.63 -13.83
C GLU A 89 9.49 12.50 -12.50
N ILE A 90 10.22 12.43 -11.39
CA ILE A 90 9.65 12.32 -10.06
C ILE A 90 8.86 13.59 -9.71
N LYS A 91 9.44 14.78 -9.91
CA LYS A 91 8.77 16.06 -9.66
C LYS A 91 7.50 16.23 -10.49
N GLU A 92 7.50 15.79 -11.75
CA GLU A 92 6.31 15.82 -12.60
C GLU A 92 5.22 14.87 -12.10
N VAL A 93 5.57 13.66 -11.64
CA VAL A 93 4.59 12.73 -11.06
C VAL A 93 3.99 13.31 -9.77
N ILE A 94 4.79 13.93 -8.90
CA ILE A 94 4.30 14.55 -7.66
C ILE A 94 3.22 15.62 -7.93
N LYS A 95 3.35 16.38 -9.01
CA LYS A 95 2.34 17.39 -9.42
C LYS A 95 1.00 16.77 -9.81
N THR A 96 0.97 15.49 -10.18
CA THR A 96 -0.26 14.77 -10.57
C THR A 96 -1.00 14.14 -9.38
N ARG A 97 -0.52 14.33 -8.15
CA ARG A 97 -1.18 13.79 -6.95
C ARG A 97 -2.64 14.24 -6.86
N LYS A 98 -3.50 13.34 -6.38
CA LYS A 98 -4.90 13.68 -6.07
C LYS A 98 -4.93 14.54 -4.80
N SER A 99 -5.75 15.58 -4.80
CA SER A 99 -5.97 16.45 -3.63
C SER A 99 -7.01 15.89 -2.66
N GLU A 100 -7.83 14.94 -3.09
CA GLU A 100 -8.81 14.23 -2.26
C GLU A 100 -9.16 12.88 -2.89
N VAL A 101 -9.68 11.97 -2.07
CA VAL A 101 -10.13 10.64 -2.48
C VAL A 101 -11.41 10.30 -1.74
N THR A 102 -12.46 9.92 -2.47
CA THR A 102 -13.70 9.40 -1.88
C THR A 102 -13.68 7.88 -1.88
N LEU A 103 -13.93 7.29 -0.71
CA LEU A 103 -14.00 5.86 -0.46
C LEU A 103 -15.40 5.51 0.04
N GLY A 104 -15.88 4.32 -0.29
CA GLY A 104 -17.27 3.92 -0.05
C GLY A 104 -18.23 4.54 -1.06
N LYS A 105 -19.53 4.40 -0.81
CA LYS A 105 -20.61 4.94 -1.65
C LYS A 105 -21.81 5.40 -0.83
N ASP A 106 -22.66 6.19 -1.48
CA ASP A 106 -23.92 6.67 -0.94
C ASP A 106 -23.72 7.36 0.43
N LYS A 107 -24.59 7.08 1.41
CA LYS A 107 -24.52 7.68 2.75
C LYS A 107 -23.31 7.26 3.58
N ASP A 108 -22.62 6.20 3.16
CA ASP A 108 -21.49 5.60 3.87
C ASP A 108 -20.13 6.03 3.26
N ALA A 109 -20.16 6.92 2.25
CA ALA A 109 -18.96 7.42 1.60
C ALA A 109 -18.19 8.41 2.50
N VAL A 110 -16.87 8.33 2.47
CA VAL A 110 -15.94 9.21 3.20
C VAL A 110 -14.93 9.83 2.24
N THR A 111 -14.71 11.15 2.34
CA THR A 111 -13.78 11.88 1.47
C THR A 111 -12.52 12.26 2.23
N LEU A 112 -11.46 11.49 2.00
CA LEU A 112 -10.12 11.74 2.53
C LEU A 112 -9.53 13.00 1.90
N LYS A 113 -9.03 13.90 2.76
CA LYS A 113 -8.32 15.12 2.38
C LYS A 113 -7.00 15.23 3.15
N PRO A 114 -5.96 15.85 2.57
CA PRO A 114 -4.71 16.14 3.27
C PRO A 114 -4.97 16.91 4.56
N ARG A 115 -4.29 16.50 5.63
CA ARG A 115 -4.26 17.17 6.93
C ARG A 115 -2.86 17.68 7.20
N ALA A 116 -2.72 18.94 7.60
CA ALA A 116 -1.46 19.48 8.09
C ALA A 116 -1.24 19.12 9.57
N PRO A 117 0.00 19.20 10.10
CA PRO A 117 0.24 19.12 11.54
C PRO A 117 -0.66 20.09 12.31
N GLY A 118 -1.34 19.60 13.36
CA GLY A 118 -2.28 20.38 14.17
C GLY A 118 -3.66 20.63 13.55
N ASP A 119 -3.95 20.10 12.35
CA ASP A 119 -5.26 20.24 11.73
C ASP A 119 -6.36 19.53 12.54
N LYS A 120 -7.50 20.20 12.72
CA LYS A 120 -8.68 19.73 13.46
C LYS A 120 -9.66 18.93 12.59
N GLN A 121 -9.37 18.74 11.30
CA GLN A 121 -10.12 17.81 10.44
C GLN A 121 -10.24 16.43 11.09
N HIS A 122 -11.42 15.81 10.93
CA HIS A 122 -11.72 14.48 11.44
C HIS A 122 -10.64 13.46 11.04
N PRO A 123 -10.00 12.76 12.00
CA PRO A 123 -9.10 11.67 11.67
C PRO A 123 -9.94 10.45 11.27
N TYR A 124 -9.92 10.11 10.00
CA TYR A 124 -10.64 8.94 9.50
C TYR A 124 -10.10 7.66 10.14
N ALA A 125 -10.99 6.88 10.73
CA ALA A 125 -10.64 5.66 11.45
C ALA A 125 -11.11 4.42 10.68
N PHE A 126 -10.13 3.61 10.27
CA PHE A 126 -10.36 2.34 9.60
C PHE A 126 -9.91 1.17 10.48
N PHE A 127 -10.84 0.66 11.30
CA PHE A 127 -10.55 -0.48 12.18
C PHE A 127 -10.79 -1.80 11.45
N PRO A 128 -10.14 -2.92 11.80
CA PRO A 128 -8.81 -3.09 12.39
C PRO A 128 -7.68 -3.31 11.36
N ALA A 129 -6.46 -2.85 11.63
CA ALA A 129 -5.26 -3.26 10.89
C ALA A 129 -4.32 -4.09 11.79
N GLY A 130 -4.26 -5.41 11.55
CA GLY A 130 -3.21 -6.33 12.02
C GLY A 130 -3.27 -6.78 13.49
N GLY A 131 -3.04 -8.08 13.74
CA GLY A 131 -2.79 -8.65 15.07
C GLY A 131 -3.52 -9.96 15.39
N TYR A 132 -4.61 -10.26 14.70
CA TYR A 132 -5.38 -11.48 14.90
C TYR A 132 -5.69 -12.17 13.57
N LEU A 133 -5.38 -13.47 13.50
CA LEU A 133 -5.63 -14.35 12.37
C LEU A 133 -6.63 -15.41 12.82
N THR A 134 -7.62 -15.72 12.00
CA THR A 134 -8.64 -16.71 12.35
C THR A 134 -9.05 -17.56 11.15
N SER A 135 -9.23 -18.86 11.38
CA SER A 135 -9.95 -19.76 10.47
C SER A 135 -11.42 -19.93 10.86
N ASN A 136 -11.85 -19.38 12.00
CA ASN A 136 -13.23 -19.43 12.46
C ASN A 136 -14.01 -18.26 11.84
N LEU A 137 -14.86 -18.59 10.86
CA LEU A 137 -15.66 -17.61 10.11
C LEU A 137 -16.74 -16.93 10.97
N ASP A 138 -17.24 -17.58 12.02
CA ASP A 138 -18.20 -16.96 12.94
C ASP A 138 -17.53 -15.88 13.78
N LEU A 139 -16.32 -16.16 14.29
CA LEU A 139 -15.50 -15.15 14.98
C LEU A 139 -15.12 -14.03 14.02
N TYR A 140 -14.72 -14.36 12.79
CA TYR A 140 -14.42 -13.37 11.77
C TYR A 140 -15.60 -12.43 11.52
N LYS A 141 -16.79 -12.98 11.28
CA LYS A 141 -18.02 -12.22 11.09
C LYS A 141 -18.33 -11.35 12.32
N LEU A 142 -18.15 -11.88 13.52
CA LEU A 142 -18.35 -11.12 14.75
C LEU A 142 -17.39 -9.94 14.85
N HIS A 143 -16.12 -10.10 14.46
CA HIS A 143 -15.15 -9.00 14.42
C HIS A 143 -15.57 -7.91 13.43
N VAL A 144 -15.99 -8.29 12.22
CA VAL A 144 -16.50 -7.31 11.24
C VAL A 144 -17.72 -6.58 11.79
N LEU A 145 -18.65 -7.31 12.42
CA LEU A 145 -19.88 -6.76 12.97
C LEU A 145 -19.60 -5.74 14.07
N THR A 146 -18.74 -6.09 15.02
CA THR A 146 -18.43 -5.23 16.17
C THR A 146 -17.67 -3.98 15.74
N ALA A 147 -16.78 -4.06 14.75
CA ALA A 147 -16.12 -2.87 14.22
C ALA A 147 -17.06 -2.00 13.39
N ALA A 148 -17.83 -2.60 12.47
CA ALA A 148 -18.69 -1.86 11.54
C ALA A 148 -19.79 -1.05 12.23
N GLN A 149 -20.35 -1.57 13.34
CA GLN A 149 -21.42 -0.90 14.08
C GLN A 149 -20.95 0.33 14.88
N GLU A 150 -19.64 0.49 15.11
CA GLU A 150 -19.15 1.62 15.89
C GLU A 150 -19.44 2.96 15.19
N PRO A 151 -19.96 3.96 15.90
CA PRO A 151 -20.24 5.28 15.31
C PRO A 151 -19.00 6.00 14.79
N THR A 152 -17.83 5.72 15.37
CA THR A 152 -16.54 6.31 14.98
C THR A 152 -15.85 5.56 13.84
N CYS A 153 -16.45 4.48 13.34
CA CYS A 153 -15.90 3.68 12.26
C CYS A 153 -16.31 4.25 10.89
N ASP A 154 -15.34 4.88 10.21
CA ASP A 154 -15.49 5.49 8.88
C ASP A 154 -15.37 4.47 7.74
N GLY A 155 -14.82 3.30 8.05
CA GLY A 155 -14.61 2.17 7.15
C GLY A 155 -13.82 1.10 7.88
N LEU A 156 -13.52 0.00 7.21
CA LEU A 156 -12.77 -1.11 7.79
C LEU A 156 -11.50 -1.37 7.02
N ILE A 157 -10.45 -1.78 7.74
CA ILE A 157 -9.44 -2.68 7.18
C ILE A 157 -9.82 -4.06 7.74
N LEU A 158 -9.93 -5.06 6.89
CA LEU A 158 -10.39 -6.38 7.36
C LEU A 158 -9.24 -7.16 8.00
N LEU A 159 -9.58 -8.09 8.90
CA LEU A 159 -8.61 -9.10 9.34
C LEU A 159 -8.42 -10.16 8.23
N PRO A 160 -7.25 -10.82 8.17
CA PRO A 160 -7.08 -11.96 7.28
C PRO A 160 -7.82 -13.18 7.83
N VAL A 161 -8.60 -13.82 6.98
CA VAL A 161 -9.10 -15.19 7.19
C VAL A 161 -7.99 -16.14 6.75
N THR A 162 -7.66 -17.16 7.55
CA THR A 162 -6.55 -18.06 7.21
C THR A 162 -6.98 -19.30 6.44
N GLU A 163 -8.25 -19.73 6.57
CA GLU A 163 -8.79 -20.97 5.97
C GLU A 163 -10.31 -20.83 5.76
N VAL A 164 -10.88 -21.61 4.82
CA VAL A 164 -12.33 -21.71 4.61
C VAL A 164 -12.75 -23.17 4.74
N GLY A 165 -13.42 -23.52 5.84
CA GLY A 165 -13.69 -24.93 6.16
C GLY A 165 -12.38 -25.72 6.26
N ASP A 166 -12.26 -26.82 5.52
CA ASP A 166 -11.04 -27.64 5.47
C ASP A 166 -10.01 -27.15 4.43
N ILE A 167 -10.29 -26.05 3.73
CA ILE A 167 -9.44 -25.54 2.64
C ILE A 167 -8.43 -24.55 3.21
N LYS A 168 -7.16 -24.96 3.19
CA LYS A 168 -6.01 -24.09 3.46
C LYS A 168 -5.53 -23.42 2.17
N PRO A 169 -5.31 -22.10 2.17
CA PRO A 169 -4.86 -21.41 0.97
C PRO A 169 -3.42 -21.80 0.62
N ILE A 170 -3.21 -22.08 -0.65
CA ILE A 170 -1.90 -22.28 -1.27
C ILE A 170 -1.72 -21.19 -2.32
N SER A 171 -0.61 -20.46 -2.23
CA SER A 171 -0.39 -19.32 -3.11
C SER A 171 -0.37 -19.70 -4.58
N GLY A 172 -1.01 -18.89 -5.43
CA GLY A 172 -1.11 -19.12 -6.86
C GLY A 172 -2.14 -20.19 -7.25
N THR A 173 -2.95 -20.69 -6.31
CA THR A 173 -4.02 -21.66 -6.58
C THR A 173 -5.40 -21.04 -6.35
N PRO A 174 -6.49 -21.66 -6.86
CA PRO A 174 -7.85 -21.17 -6.65
C PRO A 174 -8.27 -21.00 -5.18
N SER A 175 -7.57 -21.65 -4.25
CA SER A 175 -7.85 -21.54 -2.80
C SER A 175 -7.69 -20.12 -2.26
N GLU A 176 -6.73 -19.32 -2.76
CA GLU A 176 -6.61 -17.90 -2.40
C GLU A 176 -7.80 -17.08 -2.89
N THR A 177 -8.32 -17.42 -4.06
CA THR A 177 -9.51 -16.74 -4.62
C THR A 177 -10.74 -17.05 -3.77
N LEU A 178 -10.95 -18.32 -3.39
CA LEU A 178 -12.03 -18.70 -2.48
C LEU A 178 -11.97 -17.91 -1.16
N LEU A 179 -10.77 -17.76 -0.61
CA LEU A 179 -10.53 -17.04 0.64
C LEU A 179 -10.93 -15.56 0.52
N LEU A 180 -10.50 -14.87 -0.54
CA LEU A 180 -10.86 -13.47 -0.78
C LEU A 180 -12.35 -13.27 -1.10
N LEU A 181 -12.97 -14.20 -1.84
CA LEU A 181 -14.42 -14.17 -2.09
C LEU A 181 -15.20 -14.30 -0.78
N THR A 182 -14.78 -15.21 0.10
CA THR A 182 -15.40 -15.43 1.41
C THR A 182 -15.23 -14.20 2.31
N GLU A 183 -14.02 -13.64 2.37
CA GLU A 183 -13.71 -12.39 3.07
C GLU A 183 -14.65 -11.25 2.62
N ALA A 184 -14.69 -10.99 1.30
CA ALA A 184 -15.48 -9.92 0.71
C ALA A 184 -16.99 -10.14 0.93
N GLN A 185 -17.48 -11.38 0.82
CA GLN A 185 -18.88 -11.71 1.04
C GLN A 185 -19.29 -11.41 2.48
N ILE A 186 -18.54 -11.90 3.46
CA ILE A 186 -18.83 -11.67 4.88
C ILE A 186 -18.78 -10.16 5.19
N ALA A 187 -17.80 -9.43 4.64
CA ALA A 187 -17.68 -7.99 4.84
C ALA A 187 -18.91 -7.23 4.33
N ASN A 188 -19.32 -7.49 3.08
CA ASN A 188 -20.49 -6.82 2.48
C ASN A 188 -21.80 -7.18 3.21
N GLU A 189 -22.02 -8.46 3.54
CA GLU A 189 -23.22 -8.91 4.26
C GLU A 189 -23.32 -8.28 5.65
N THR A 190 -22.19 -8.23 6.37
CA THR A 190 -22.14 -7.69 7.73
C THR A 190 -22.30 -6.18 7.74
N ALA A 191 -21.67 -5.47 6.80
CA ALA A 191 -21.86 -4.03 6.64
C ALA A 191 -23.32 -3.69 6.30
N ALA A 192 -23.97 -4.48 5.43
CA ALA A 192 -25.39 -4.33 5.15
C ALA A 192 -26.27 -4.58 6.39
N GLN A 193 -25.92 -5.58 7.22
CA GLN A 193 -26.64 -5.91 8.46
C GLN A 193 -26.64 -4.76 9.47
N VAL A 194 -25.55 -4.00 9.58
CA VAL A 194 -25.46 -2.81 10.44
C VAL A 194 -25.95 -1.52 9.77
N GLY A 195 -26.57 -1.65 8.59
CA GLY A 195 -27.13 -0.53 7.85
C GLY A 195 -26.10 0.37 7.17
N LYS A 196 -24.87 -0.11 6.93
CA LYS A 196 -23.80 0.60 6.21
C LYS A 196 -23.37 -0.13 4.91
N PRO A 197 -24.29 -0.44 3.96
CA PRO A 197 -23.99 -1.24 2.77
C PRO A 197 -23.02 -0.57 1.76
N GLY A 198 -22.75 0.72 1.90
CA GLY A 198 -21.77 1.45 1.10
C GLY A 198 -20.40 1.60 1.74
N MET A 199 -20.15 0.93 2.88
CA MET A 199 -18.92 1.03 3.65
C MET A 199 -17.67 0.63 2.83
N PHE A 200 -16.56 1.31 3.11
CA PHE A 200 -15.25 0.98 2.59
C PHE A 200 -14.54 -0.10 3.43
N PHE A 201 -13.84 -1.04 2.78
CA PHE A 201 -13.20 -2.22 3.39
C PHE A 201 -11.67 -2.27 3.18
N GLY A 202 -11.03 -1.15 2.86
CA GLY A 202 -9.58 -1.13 2.76
C GLY A 202 -9.08 -1.89 1.54
N ILE A 203 -8.11 -2.77 1.74
CA ILE A 203 -7.61 -3.71 0.73
C ILE A 203 -8.08 -5.12 1.08
N PRO A 204 -8.14 -6.06 0.11
CA PRO A 204 -8.29 -7.47 0.43
C PRO A 204 -7.09 -7.96 1.24
N MET A 205 -7.30 -8.72 2.33
CA MET A 205 -6.26 -9.00 3.33
C MET A 205 -5.88 -10.48 3.45
N SER A 206 -6.75 -11.40 3.03
CA SER A 206 -6.56 -12.84 3.27
C SER A 206 -5.61 -13.54 2.30
N ALA A 207 -5.33 -12.95 1.13
CA ALA A 207 -4.38 -13.48 0.14
C ALA A 207 -3.69 -12.34 -0.60
N SER A 208 -2.53 -12.62 -1.23
CA SER A 208 -1.67 -11.57 -1.78
C SER A 208 -1.36 -11.63 -3.27
N THR A 209 -1.83 -12.66 -3.99
CA THR A 209 -1.51 -12.83 -5.41
C THR A 209 -2.37 -11.94 -6.32
N PRO A 210 -1.81 -11.43 -7.43
CA PRO A 210 -2.57 -10.60 -8.38
C PRO A 210 -3.80 -11.31 -8.95
N ILE A 211 -3.71 -12.61 -9.25
CA ILE A 211 -4.83 -13.38 -9.81
C ILE A 211 -6.00 -13.42 -8.84
N ALA A 212 -5.74 -13.67 -7.55
CA ALA A 212 -6.78 -13.69 -6.53
C ALA A 212 -7.44 -12.31 -6.40
N TYR A 213 -6.64 -11.23 -6.33
CA TYR A 213 -7.17 -9.86 -6.32
C TYR A 213 -8.04 -9.56 -7.54
N MET A 214 -7.52 -9.77 -8.76
CA MET A 214 -8.27 -9.46 -9.98
C MET A 214 -9.57 -10.26 -10.06
N THR A 215 -9.57 -11.51 -9.60
CA THR A 215 -10.76 -12.36 -9.62
C THR A 215 -11.82 -11.92 -8.61
N VAL A 216 -11.45 -11.57 -7.37
CA VAL A 216 -12.43 -11.06 -6.40
C VAL A 216 -13.01 -9.71 -6.85
N TYR A 217 -12.22 -8.85 -7.50
CA TYR A 217 -12.73 -7.62 -8.10
C TYR A 217 -13.65 -7.88 -9.30
N ALA A 218 -13.32 -8.86 -10.15
CA ALA A 218 -14.17 -9.25 -11.27
C ALA A 218 -15.53 -9.82 -10.82
N SER A 219 -15.61 -10.39 -9.61
CA SER A 219 -16.88 -10.83 -9.02
C SER A 219 -17.81 -9.68 -8.62
N GLY A 220 -17.27 -8.46 -8.44
CA GLY A 220 -18.00 -7.28 -7.97
C GLY A 220 -18.14 -7.16 -6.45
N LEU A 221 -17.79 -8.20 -5.68
CA LEU A 221 -17.81 -8.17 -4.21
C LEU A 221 -16.85 -7.11 -3.65
N TYR A 222 -15.63 -7.08 -4.18
CA TYR A 222 -14.80 -5.89 -4.13
C TYR A 222 -14.94 -5.10 -5.43
N ASN A 223 -14.94 -3.79 -5.31
CA ASN A 223 -15.09 -2.87 -6.42
C ASN A 223 -14.42 -1.54 -6.09
N LYS A 224 -14.38 -0.64 -7.08
CA LYS A 224 -13.71 0.66 -6.97
C LYS A 224 -14.23 1.59 -5.85
N TYR A 225 -15.40 1.30 -5.28
CA TYR A 225 -15.98 2.10 -4.20
C TYR A 225 -15.63 1.52 -2.83
N ASN A 226 -15.82 0.20 -2.65
CA ASN A 226 -15.68 -0.42 -1.33
C ASN A 226 -14.27 -0.97 -1.03
N SER A 227 -13.34 -0.96 -1.99
CA SER A 227 -11.96 -1.41 -1.74
C SER A 227 -10.95 -0.72 -2.65
N CYS A 228 -9.70 -0.68 -2.18
CA CYS A 228 -8.53 -0.25 -2.93
C CYS A 228 -7.69 -1.45 -3.39
N MET A 229 -6.97 -1.27 -4.51
CA MET A 229 -6.07 -2.30 -5.01
C MET A 229 -4.73 -2.22 -4.25
N PRO A 230 -4.27 -3.28 -3.58
CA PRO A 230 -2.99 -3.26 -2.90
C PRO A 230 -1.83 -3.22 -3.90
N VAL A 231 -1.08 -2.12 -3.88
CA VAL A 231 0.12 -1.90 -4.69
C VAL A 231 1.28 -1.54 -3.75
N GLN A 232 1.64 -2.49 -2.90
CA GLN A 232 2.66 -2.27 -1.87
C GLN A 232 4.07 -2.35 -2.45
N LEU A 233 4.93 -1.40 -2.09
CA LEU A 233 6.37 -1.52 -2.33
C LEU A 233 6.95 -2.59 -1.42
N LEU A 234 7.91 -3.35 -1.93
CA LEU A 234 8.63 -4.35 -1.15
C LEU A 234 9.76 -3.67 -0.37
N PRO A 235 9.96 -3.99 0.93
CA PRO A 235 11.02 -3.38 1.72
C PRO A 235 12.41 -3.85 1.27
N GLU A 236 13.39 -2.99 0.97
CA GLU A 236 13.31 -1.54 0.72
C GLU A 236 13.40 -1.22 -0.77
N LEU A 237 12.71 -0.17 -1.22
CA LEU A 237 12.72 0.35 -2.60
C LEU A 237 12.66 -0.74 -3.70
N LYS A 238 11.91 -1.82 -3.46
CA LYS A 238 11.76 -2.95 -4.37
C LYS A 238 10.37 -3.02 -4.98
N ILE A 239 10.32 -3.50 -6.21
CA ILE A 239 9.12 -3.82 -6.96
C ILE A 239 9.23 -5.22 -7.57
N ASN A 240 8.10 -5.74 -8.02
CA ASN A 240 8.02 -6.94 -8.81
C ASN A 240 6.85 -6.83 -9.81
N TYR A 241 6.75 -7.79 -10.72
CA TYR A 241 5.70 -7.82 -11.73
C TYR A 241 4.30 -8.01 -11.16
N ASP A 242 4.17 -8.61 -9.97
CA ASP A 242 2.88 -8.67 -9.28
C ASP A 242 2.34 -7.28 -8.93
N LYS A 243 3.20 -6.37 -8.42
CA LYS A 243 2.82 -4.98 -8.14
C LYS A 243 2.54 -4.19 -9.42
N LEU A 244 3.29 -4.42 -10.48
CA LEU A 244 3.05 -3.75 -11.76
C LEU A 244 1.74 -4.22 -12.42
N ASN A 245 1.42 -5.52 -12.34
CA ASN A 245 0.17 -6.09 -12.83
C ASN A 245 -1.05 -5.55 -12.06
N THR A 246 -0.98 -5.49 -10.73
CA THR A 246 -2.04 -4.90 -9.90
C THR A 246 -2.19 -3.39 -10.15
N THR A 247 -1.09 -2.65 -10.35
CA THR A 247 -1.11 -1.24 -10.76
C THR A 247 -1.86 -1.05 -12.07
N TYR A 248 -1.52 -1.84 -13.09
CA TYR A 248 -2.13 -1.75 -14.41
C TYR A 248 -3.63 -2.06 -14.35
N PHE A 249 -4.00 -3.13 -13.64
CA PHE A 249 -5.40 -3.50 -13.44
C PHE A 249 -6.18 -2.42 -12.67
N ALA A 250 -5.62 -1.86 -11.61
CA ALA A 250 -6.25 -0.79 -10.85
C ALA A 250 -6.59 0.41 -11.75
N LYS A 251 -5.61 0.83 -12.57
CA LYS A 251 -5.80 1.93 -13.55
C LYS A 251 -6.90 1.61 -14.55
N GLN A 252 -6.90 0.41 -15.14
CA GLN A 252 -7.90 -0.05 -16.11
C GLN A 252 -9.32 -0.02 -15.53
N GLN A 253 -9.48 -0.43 -14.27
CA GLN A 253 -10.78 -0.52 -13.62
C GLN A 253 -11.20 0.76 -12.87
N GLY A 254 -10.36 1.79 -12.86
CA GLY A 254 -10.58 3.01 -12.08
C GLY A 254 -10.61 2.75 -10.56
N ILE A 255 -9.92 1.71 -10.10
CA ILE A 255 -9.75 1.38 -8.68
C ILE A 255 -8.61 2.24 -8.13
N ILE A 256 -8.79 2.78 -6.93
CA ILE A 256 -7.73 3.53 -6.25
C ILE A 256 -6.65 2.56 -5.78
N PRO A 257 -5.38 2.75 -6.15
CA PRO A 257 -4.28 1.99 -5.57
C PRO A 257 -4.08 2.36 -4.10
N TRP A 258 -3.96 1.36 -3.23
CA TRP A 258 -3.44 1.52 -1.88
C TRP A 258 -1.94 1.23 -1.92
N MET A 259 -1.16 2.30 -1.86
CA MET A 259 0.30 2.23 -1.79
C MET A 259 0.73 2.23 -0.33
N SER A 260 1.60 1.30 0.04
CA SER A 260 2.33 1.35 1.31
C SER A 260 3.76 0.88 1.09
N SER A 261 4.67 1.39 1.91
CA SER A 261 5.98 0.81 2.16
C SER A 261 6.06 0.53 3.66
N CYS A 262 6.72 -0.55 4.05
CA CYS A 262 6.95 -0.88 5.45
C CYS A 262 8.46 -0.92 5.71
N PRO A 263 9.10 0.25 5.91
CA PRO A 263 10.52 0.31 6.16
C PRO A 263 10.91 -0.52 7.39
N VAL A 264 11.93 -1.36 7.28
CA VAL A 264 12.37 -2.26 8.36
C VAL A 264 13.61 -1.71 9.06
N MET A 265 13.36 -0.93 10.11
CA MET A 265 14.41 -0.41 11.00
C MET A 265 15.22 -1.55 11.63
N TYR A 266 16.54 -1.34 11.70
CA TYR A 266 17.53 -2.24 12.30
C TYR A 266 17.68 -3.62 11.63
N ALA A 267 17.12 -3.80 10.43
CA ALA A 267 17.38 -4.95 9.57
C ALA A 267 18.03 -4.50 8.25
N TYR A 268 17.28 -3.75 7.43
CA TYR A 268 17.79 -3.17 6.18
C TYR A 268 18.20 -1.70 6.33
N LEU A 269 17.62 -1.02 7.33
CA LEU A 269 17.92 0.34 7.71
C LEU A 269 18.72 0.36 9.01
N THR A 270 19.64 1.31 9.15
CA THR A 270 20.49 1.42 10.34
C THR A 270 19.79 2.09 11.53
N GLY A 271 18.80 2.94 11.27
CA GLY A 271 18.18 3.78 12.29
C GLY A 271 16.90 4.48 11.80
N PRO A 272 16.36 5.41 12.61
CA PRO A 272 15.18 6.20 12.29
C PRO A 272 15.40 7.30 11.23
N GLU A 273 16.64 7.77 11.04
CA GLU A 273 17.04 8.72 9.98
C GLU A 273 17.02 8.09 8.58
#